data_AF-A0A519B965-F1
#
_entry.id   AF-A0A519B965-F1
#
_cell.length_a   1.000
_cell.length_b   1.000
_cell.length_c   1.000
_cell.angle_alpha   90.00
_cell.angle_beta   90.00
_cell.angle_gamma   90.00
#
_symmetry.space_group_name_H-M   'P 1'
#
loop_
_entity.id
_entity.type
_entity.pdbx_description
1 polymer ?
#
loop_
_entity_poly.entity_id
_entity_poly.type
_entity_poly.pdbx_seq_one_letter_code
_entity_poly.pdbx_strand_id
1 'polypeptide(L)'
;MNYIDIAFLILFAAVMIRGFFRGFVKEAISVAGLFFAYFGGMYAISKVSGSYYLKMFHNEEAGKIIIFTGVFILIVIIFAVISIIITKILNLLQLGVCNRAGGFFLRELKPLSF
;
A
#
# COMPACT_ATOMS: atom_id res chain seq x y z
N MET A 1 -12.65 -1.82 -25.49
CA MET A 1 -11.86 -1.43 -24.30
C MET A 1 -12.78 -1.56 -23.11
N ASN A 2 -12.37 -2.25 -22.06
CA ASN A 2 -13.28 -2.57 -20.97
C ASN A 2 -13.43 -1.35 -20.06
N TYR A 3 -14.64 -1.04 -19.60
CA TYR A 3 -14.87 0.06 -18.65
C TYR A 3 -14.04 -0.12 -17.36
N ILE A 4 -13.70 -1.37 -17.04
CA ILE A 4 -12.79 -1.76 -15.95
C ILE A 4 -11.37 -1.22 -16.18
N ASP A 5 -10.86 -1.28 -17.41
CA ASP A 5 -9.50 -0.81 -17.73
C ASP A 5 -9.39 0.70 -17.52
N ILE A 6 -10.41 1.45 -17.92
CA ILE A 6 -10.51 2.91 -17.72
C ILE A 6 -10.61 3.26 -16.24
N ALA A 7 -11.46 2.56 -15.48
CA ALA A 7 -11.61 2.78 -14.05
C ALA A 7 -10.29 2.49 -13.30
N PHE A 8 -9.60 1.41 -13.66
CA PHE A 8 -8.30 1.08 -13.11
C PHE A 8 -7.26 2.15 -13.45
N LEU A 9 -7.20 2.63 -14.69
CA LEU A 9 -6.24 3.64 -15.12
C LEU A 9 -6.39 4.95 -14.33
N ILE A 10 -7.62 5.39 -14.08
CA ILE A 10 -7.91 6.59 -13.28
C ILE A 10 -7.47 6.40 -11.83
N LEU A 11 -7.83 5.27 -11.21
CA LEU A 11 -7.42 4.94 -9.84
C LEU A 11 -5.90 4.82 -9.70
N PHE A 12 -5.27 4.15 -10.66
CA PHE A 12 -3.82 3.95 -10.70
C PHE A 12 -3.08 5.28 -10.82
N ALA A 13 -3.52 6.17 -11.72
CA ALA A 13 -2.95 7.50 -11.86
C ALA A 13 -3.08 8.33 -10.57
N ALA A 14 -4.26 8.31 -9.93
CA ALA A 14 -4.50 9.04 -8.69
C ALA A 14 -3.60 8.55 -7.54
N VAL A 15 -3.41 7.24 -7.42
CA VAL A 15 -2.55 6.66 -6.37
C VAL A 15 -1.07 6.89 -6.67
N MET A 16 -0.62 6.76 -7.92
CA MET A 16 0.77 7.00 -8.31
C MET A 16 1.22 8.45 -8.03
N ILE A 17 0.40 9.43 -8.42
CA ILE A 17 0.73 10.86 -8.17
C ILE A 17 0.89 11.13 -6.67
N ARG A 18 0.05 10.48 -5.85
CA ARG A 18 0.06 10.66 -4.39
C ARG A 18 1.15 9.87 -3.68
N GLY A 19 1.59 8.76 -4.27
CA GLY A 19 2.68 7.93 -3.79
C GLY A 19 4.00 8.69 -3.83
N PHE A 20 4.35 9.24 -4.99
CA PHE A 20 5.69 9.73 -5.32
C PHE A 20 6.36 10.64 -4.27
N PHE A 21 5.57 11.34 -3.44
CA PHE A 21 6.05 12.24 -2.39
C PHE A 21 6.31 11.60 -1.00
N ARG A 22 6.08 10.29 -0.79
CA ARG A 22 6.03 9.68 0.58
C ARG A 22 7.32 8.98 1.06
N GLY A 23 8.39 8.97 0.27
CA GLY A 23 9.69 8.37 0.62
C GLY A 23 9.85 6.94 0.08
N PHE A 24 11.10 6.53 -0.20
CA PHE A 24 11.42 5.34 -1.02
C PHE A 24 10.79 4.02 -0.52
N VAL A 25 10.85 3.75 0.80
CA VAL A 25 10.30 2.51 1.36
C VAL A 25 8.78 2.48 1.32
N LYS A 26 8.12 3.60 1.62
CA LYS A 26 6.66 3.70 1.50
C LYS A 26 6.22 3.53 0.06
N GLU A 27 7.00 4.06 -0.87
CA GLU A 27 6.70 3.97 -2.30
C GLU A 27 6.79 2.54 -2.81
N ALA A 28 7.86 1.82 -2.47
CA ALA A 28 8.01 0.42 -2.87
C ALA A 28 6.83 -0.45 -2.38
N ILE A 29 6.38 -0.26 -1.14
CA ILE A 29 5.25 -1.00 -0.58
C ILE A 29 3.92 -0.55 -1.21
N SER A 30 3.76 0.74 -1.47
CA SER A 30 2.56 1.29 -2.12
C SER A 30 2.41 0.78 -3.56
N VAL A 31 3.50 0.76 -4.32
CA VAL A 31 3.54 0.22 -5.69
C VAL A 31 3.23 -1.27 -5.68
N ALA A 32 3.81 -2.06 -4.76
CA ALA A 32 3.45 -3.46 -4.59
C ALA A 32 1.94 -3.61 -4.29
N GLY A 33 1.40 -2.80 -3.39
CA GLY A 33 -0.01 -2.78 -3.04
C GLY A 33 -0.93 -2.51 -4.23
N LEU A 34 -0.53 -1.65 -5.17
CA LEU A 34 -1.27 -1.40 -6.41
C LEU A 34 -1.39 -2.65 -7.29
N PHE A 35 -0.31 -3.42 -7.45
CA PHE A 35 -0.35 -4.68 -8.20
C PHE A 35 -1.29 -5.68 -7.53
N PHE A 36 -1.17 -5.86 -6.21
CA PHE A 36 -2.07 -6.74 -5.46
C PHE A 36 -3.52 -6.29 -5.54
N ALA A 37 -3.78 -4.98 -5.50
CA ALA A 37 -5.12 -4.43 -5.61
C ALA A 37 -5.75 -4.71 -6.97
N TYR A 38 -4.97 -4.60 -8.05
CA TYR A 38 -5.41 -4.94 -9.41
C TYR A 38 -5.75 -6.44 -9.54
N PHE A 39 -4.80 -7.32 -9.19
CA PHE A 39 -5.02 -8.77 -9.30
C PHE A 39 -6.14 -9.24 -8.36
N GLY A 40 -6.23 -8.70 -7.15
CA GLY A 40 -7.28 -8.99 -6.20
C GLY A 40 -8.66 -8.55 -6.69
N GLY A 41 -8.77 -7.35 -7.27
CA GLY A 41 -10.00 -6.85 -7.88
C GLY A 41 -10.47 -7.71 -9.05
N MET A 42 -9.55 -8.10 -9.94
CA MET A 42 -9.85 -8.99 -11.07
C MET A 42 -10.29 -10.38 -10.60
N TYR A 43 -9.62 -10.93 -9.59
CA TYR A 43 -9.99 -12.20 -8.99
C TYR A 43 -11.39 -12.13 -8.36
N ALA A 44 -11.69 -11.06 -7.62
CA ALA A 44 -13.02 -10.85 -7.03
C ALA A 44 -14.11 -10.77 -8.10
N ILE A 45 -13.89 -10.05 -9.20
CA ILE A 45 -14.83 -10.02 -10.34
C ILE A 45 -15.04 -11.43 -10.90
N SER A 46 -13.97 -12.21 -11.12
CA SER A 46 -14.09 -13.57 -11.67
C SER A 46 -14.90 -14.52 -10.78
N LYS A 47 -14.81 -14.34 -9.45
CA LYS A 47 -15.56 -15.13 -8.47
C LYS A 47 -17.02 -14.72 -8.36
N VAL A 48 -17.32 -13.45 -8.56
CA VAL A 48 -18.69 -12.92 -8.49
C VAL A 48 -19.42 -13.04 -9.84
N SER A 49 -18.67 -13.12 -10.95
CA SER A 49 -19.22 -13.35 -12.30
C SER A 49 -19.95 -14.68 -12.36
N GLY A 50 -21.28 -14.64 -12.48
CA GLY A 50 -22.17 -15.82 -12.47
C GLY A 50 -22.93 -16.05 -11.15
N SER A 51 -22.67 -15.24 -10.12
CA SER A 51 -23.39 -15.31 -8.84
C SER A 51 -24.63 -14.38 -8.79
N TYR A 52 -25.60 -14.72 -7.95
CA TYR A 52 -26.85 -13.96 -7.78
C TYR A 52 -26.64 -12.49 -7.35
N TYR A 53 -25.44 -12.14 -6.86
CA TYR A 53 -25.06 -10.80 -6.45
C TYR A 53 -25.07 -9.77 -7.59
N LEU A 54 -24.78 -10.20 -8.83
CA LEU A 54 -24.85 -9.31 -9.99
C LEU A 54 -26.29 -8.99 -10.41
N LYS A 55 -27.26 -9.86 -10.08
CA LYS A 55 -28.70 -9.60 -10.33
C LYS A 55 -29.27 -8.49 -9.46
N MET A 56 -28.61 -8.17 -8.34
CA MET A 56 -29.00 -7.05 -7.47
C MET A 56 -28.67 -5.69 -8.11
N PHE A 57 -27.74 -5.67 -9.07
CA PHE A 57 -27.44 -4.49 -9.88
C PHE A 57 -28.25 -4.54 -11.17
N HIS A 58 -28.99 -3.47 -11.46
CA HIS A 58 -29.72 -3.30 -12.73
C HIS A 58 -28.80 -3.35 -13.96
N ASN A 59 -27.50 -3.11 -13.78
CA ASN A 59 -26.48 -3.19 -14.82
C ASN A 59 -25.28 -3.99 -14.31
N GLU A 60 -25.01 -5.14 -14.92
CA GLU A 60 -23.90 -6.04 -14.54
C GLU A 60 -22.53 -5.36 -14.65
N GLU A 61 -22.35 -4.42 -15.57
CA GLU A 61 -21.08 -3.70 -15.72
C GLU A 61 -20.85 -2.74 -14.54
N ALA A 62 -21.90 -2.04 -14.11
CA ALA A 62 -21.83 -1.16 -12.95
C ALA A 62 -21.50 -1.95 -11.67
N GLY A 63 -22.09 -3.14 -11.50
CA GLY A 63 -21.79 -4.03 -10.37
C GLY A 63 -20.33 -4.48 -10.34
N LYS A 64 -19.77 -4.86 -11.50
CA LYS A 64 -18.35 -5.24 -11.63
C LYS A 64 -17.41 -4.10 -11.25
N ILE A 65 -17.71 -2.86 -11.68
CA ILE A 65 -16.91 -1.68 -11.34
C ILE A 65 -16.94 -1.40 -9.84
N ILE A 66 -18.10 -1.51 -9.20
CA ILE A 66 -18.25 -1.28 -7.75
C ILE A 66 -17.46 -2.32 -6.95
N ILE A 67 -17.56 -3.60 -7.30
CA ILE A 67 -16.83 -4.68 -6.63
C ILE A 67 -15.33 -4.49 -6.81
N PHE A 68 -14.88 -4.23 -8.03
CA PHE A 68 -13.47 -3.96 -8.31
C PHE A 68 -12.95 -2.79 -7.48
N THR A 69 -13.66 -1.67 -7.49
CA THR A 69 -13.28 -0.45 -6.77
C THR A 69 -13.24 -0.69 -5.26
N GLY A 70 -14.23 -1.40 -4.71
CA GLY A 70 -14.28 -1.74 -3.30
C GLY A 70 -13.09 -2.60 -2.86
N VAL A 71 -12.80 -3.67 -3.60
CA VAL A 71 -11.67 -4.56 -3.31
C VAL A 71 -10.33 -3.83 -3.50
N PHE A 72 -10.23 -3.03 -4.56
CA PHE A 72 -9.04 -2.22 -4.84
C PHE A 72 -8.72 -1.26 -3.69
N ILE A 73 -9.70 -0.48 -3.24
CA ILE A 73 -9.54 0.46 -2.12
C ILE A 73 -9.14 -0.29 -0.85
N LEU A 74 -9.79 -1.43 -0.56
CA LEU A 74 -9.52 -2.23 0.63
C LEU A 74 -8.06 -2.72 0.65
N ILE A 75 -7.56 -3.27 -0.46
CA ILE A 75 -6.18 -3.74 -0.57
C ILE A 75 -5.19 -2.57 -0.46
N VAL A 76 -5.46 -1.45 -1.14
CA VAL A 76 -4.61 -0.25 -1.04
C VAL A 76 -4.52 0.26 0.40
N ILE A 77 -5.63 0.28 1.15
CA ILE A 77 -5.64 0.68 2.57
C ILE A 77 -4.78 -0.27 3.41
N ILE A 78 -4.91 -1.60 3.21
CA ILE A 78 -4.10 -2.59 3.93
C ILE A 78 -2.61 -2.33 3.70
N PHE A 79 -2.19 -2.18 2.44
CA PHE A 79 -0.80 -1.92 2.10
C PHE A 79 -0.31 -0.56 2.62
N ALA A 80 -1.17 0.46 2.63
CA ALA A 80 -0.85 1.75 3.23
C ALA A 80 -0.56 1.61 4.74
N VAL A 81 -1.37 0.85 5.48
CA VAL A 81 -1.13 0.58 6.90
C VAL A 81 0.18 -0.20 7.11
N ILE A 82 0.42 -1.24 6.30
CA ILE A 82 1.67 -2.02 6.34
C ILE A 82 2.88 -1.10 6.10
N SER A 83 2.81 -0.21 5.12
CA SER A 83 3.89 0.73 4.82
C SER A 83 4.23 1.63 6.01
N ILE A 84 3.21 2.10 6.76
CA ILE A 84 3.40 2.93 7.94
C ILE A 84 4.09 2.13 9.05
N ILE A 85 3.66 0.88 9.29
CA ILE A 85 4.24 0.00 10.31
C ILE A 85 5.70 -0.29 9.99
N ILE A 86 6.01 -0.71 8.75
CA ILE A 86 7.37 -1.01 8.32
C ILE A 86 8.25 0.24 8.44
N THR A 87 7.76 1.41 8.02
CA THR A 87 8.52 2.67 8.15
C THR A 87 8.83 2.98 9.61
N LYS A 88 7.87 2.79 10.53
CA LYS A 88 8.11 2.99 11.97
C LYS A 88 9.17 2.04 12.51
N ILE A 89 9.12 0.76 12.15
CA ILE A 89 10.12 -0.24 12.56
C ILE A 89 11.50 0.15 12.04
N LEU A 90 11.62 0.53 10.77
CA LEU A 90 12.90 0.97 10.20
C LEU A 90 13.45 2.20 10.91
N ASN A 91 12.60 3.18 11.23
CA ASN A 91 13.02 4.37 11.98
C ASN A 91 13.48 4.01 13.41
N LEU A 92 12.80 3.05 14.07
CA LEU A 92 13.23 2.55 15.39
C LEU A 92 14.56 1.80 15.32
N LEU A 93 14.79 1.00 14.27
CA LEU A 93 16.06 0.31 14.04
C LEU A 93 17.19 1.32 13.76
N GLN A 94 16.93 2.35 12.95
CA GLN A 94 17.87 3.43 12.70
C GLN A 94 18.17 4.22 13.98
N LEU A 95 17.18 4.50 14.82
CA LEU A 95 17.39 5.08 16.15
C LEU A 95 18.21 4.15 17.04
N GLY A 96 18.03 2.84 16.99
CA GLY A 96 18.84 1.86 17.72
C GLY A 96 20.29 1.79 17.25
N VAL A 97 20.55 2.00 15.96
CA VAL A 97 21.90 2.09 15.38
C VAL A 97 22.53 3.44 15.72
N CYS A 98 21.82 4.55 15.54
CA CYS A 98 22.27 5.88 15.97
C CYS A 98 22.52 5.96 17.48
N ASN A 99 21.69 5.32 18.31
CA ASN A 99 21.87 5.26 19.76
C ASN A 99 23.11 4.44 20.14
N ARG A 100 23.36 3.31 19.46
CA ARG A 100 24.60 2.53 19.66
C ARG A 100 25.84 3.28 19.17
N ALA A 101 25.77 3.95 18.03
CA ALA A 101 26.88 4.77 17.51
C ALA A 101 27.18 5.95 18.44
N GLY A 102 26.15 6.69 18.88
CA GLY A 102 26.30 7.79 19.84
C GLY A 102 26.89 7.32 21.16
N GLY A 103 26.43 6.16 21.69
CA GLY A 103 27.00 5.55 22.88
C GLY A 103 28.45 5.10 22.73
N PHE A 104 28.87 4.65 21.54
CA PHE A 104 30.27 4.31 21.24
C PHE A 104 31.17 5.55 21.28
N PHE A 105 30.80 6.62 20.59
CA PHE A 105 31.55 7.88 20.59
C PHE A 105 31.56 8.60 21.95
N LEU A 106 30.46 8.54 22.71
CA LEU A 106 30.40 9.10 24.07
C LEU A 106 31.23 8.31 25.08
N ARG A 107 31.43 6.99 24.87
CA ARG A 107 32.26 6.16 25.76
C ARG A 107 33.73 6.50 25.67
N GLU A 108 34.20 6.94 24.51
CA GLU A 108 35.58 7.39 24.28
C GLU A 108 35.84 8.82 24.81
N LEU A 109 34.79 9.59 25.10
CA LEU A 109 34.91 10.94 25.69
C LEU A 109 34.83 10.95 27.22
N LYS A 110 34.78 9.79 27.90
CA LYS A 110 34.96 9.76 29.34
C LYS A 110 36.45 10.06 29.62
N PRO A 111 36.81 11.25 30.12
CA PRO A 111 38.20 11.51 30.46
C PRO A 111 38.54 10.55 31.60
N LEU A 112 39.74 9.99 31.53
CA LEU A 112 40.43 9.37 32.65
C LEU A 112 40.57 10.40 33.78
N SER A 113 39.53 10.59 34.59
CA SER A 113 39.66 11.23 35.90
C SER A 113 39.75 10.12 36.94
N PHE A 114 40.96 9.98 37.46
CA PHE A 114 41.33 9.26 38.69
C PHE A 114 40.37 9.56 39.85
#